data_AF-A0A2K6K848-F1
#
_entry.id   AF-A0A2K6K848-F1
#
_cell.length_a   1.000
_cell.length_b   1.000
_cell.length_c   1.000
_cell.angle_alpha   90.00
_cell.angle_beta   90.00
_cell.angle_gamma   90.00
#
_symmetry.space_group_name_H-M   'P 1'
#
loop_
_entity.id
_entity.type
_entity.pdbx_description
1 polymer ?
#
loop_
_entity_poly.entity_id
_entity_poly.type
_entity_poly.pdbx_seq_one_letter_code
_entity_poly.pdbx_strand_id
1 'polypeptide(L)'
;MLHWLWASPAAPGKKKEMGNSMKSAPAPAERPLPNPEGLESDFLAVLSDYPSPDISPPIFRRGEKLRVISDEGGWWKAISLSTGRESYIPGICVARVYHGWLFEGLGRDKAEELLQLPDTKVGSFMIRESETKKGFYSLSVRHRQVKHYRIFRLPNNWYYISPRLTFQCLEDLVNHYSEVADGLCCVLTTPCLTQSTAAPAVRASNSPVTLRQKTVDWRRMSRLHENPEGTENPLGVDESLFSYGLRESIASYLSLTSEDNTSFDRKKKSVSLMYGGSKRKSSFFSSPPYFED
;
A
#
# COMPACT_ATOMS: atom_id res chain seq x y z
N MET A 1 56.56 -7.36 -59.66
CA MET A 1 56.88 -8.77 -59.33
C MET A 1 55.85 -9.24 -58.32
N LEU A 2 55.43 -10.51 -58.42
CA LEU A 2 54.42 -11.23 -57.61
C LEU A 2 53.01 -11.15 -58.21
N HIS A 3 52.68 -12.02 -59.16
CA HIS A 3 52.28 -13.44 -59.03
C HIS A 3 50.76 -13.60 -58.96
N TRP A 4 50.27 -14.11 -60.08
CA TRP A 4 48.95 -14.68 -60.34
C TRP A 4 48.69 -15.94 -59.53
N LEU A 5 47.41 -16.24 -59.27
CA LEU A 5 46.75 -17.55 -59.47
C LEU A 5 45.29 -17.39 -59.03
N TRP A 6 44.33 -17.28 -59.97
CA TRP A 6 43.61 -18.37 -60.65
C TRP A 6 42.28 -18.65 -59.93
N ALA A 7 41.15 -18.12 -60.38
CA ALA A 7 40.30 -18.51 -61.51
C ALA A 7 39.07 -19.31 -61.02
N SER A 8 37.89 -18.93 -61.49
CA SER A 8 36.99 -19.83 -62.23
C SER A 8 35.75 -19.10 -62.76
N PRO A 9 35.09 -19.66 -63.78
CA PRO A 9 34.24 -18.91 -64.71
C PRO A 9 32.74 -19.30 -64.65
N ALA A 10 31.99 -18.67 -65.57
CA ALA A 10 30.73 -19.11 -66.18
C ALA A 10 29.40 -18.79 -65.46
N ALA A 11 28.67 -17.85 -66.07
CA ALA A 11 27.22 -17.72 -66.01
C ALA A 11 26.54 -18.85 -66.83
N PRO A 12 25.22 -19.14 -66.72
CA PRO A 12 24.22 -18.26 -67.35
C PRO A 12 22.81 -18.18 -66.70
N GLY A 13 22.14 -17.05 -66.97
CA GLY A 13 20.70 -16.80 -67.20
C GLY A 13 19.59 -17.70 -66.60
N LYS A 14 18.56 -17.07 -66.02
CA LYS A 14 17.26 -16.79 -66.69
C LYS A 14 16.24 -16.12 -65.75
N LYS A 15 15.29 -15.46 -66.41
CA LYS A 15 14.22 -14.55 -65.99
C LYS A 15 13.14 -15.14 -65.05
N LYS A 16 12.56 -14.21 -64.25
CA LYS A 16 11.14 -14.02 -63.84
C LYS A 16 10.38 -15.20 -63.22
N GLU A 17 9.83 -15.01 -62.02
CA GLU A 17 8.38 -15.05 -61.78
C GLU A 17 8.00 -14.57 -60.37
N MET A 18 6.84 -13.93 -60.29
CA MET A 18 6.13 -13.47 -59.10
C MET A 18 5.45 -14.68 -58.44
N GLY A 19 5.63 -14.88 -57.13
CA GLY A 19 4.96 -15.95 -56.40
C GLY A 19 4.86 -15.64 -54.91
N ASN A 20 3.73 -15.07 -54.49
CA ASN A 20 3.33 -15.06 -53.09
C ASN A 20 3.11 -16.52 -52.65
N SER A 21 3.92 -17.01 -51.72
CA SER A 21 3.66 -18.27 -51.03
C SER A 21 3.97 -18.08 -49.55
N MET A 22 2.90 -18.09 -48.75
CA MET A 22 2.94 -18.01 -47.29
C MET A 22 3.66 -19.25 -46.76
N LYS A 23 4.88 -19.07 -46.26
CA LYS A 23 5.59 -20.08 -45.47
C LYS A 23 5.24 -19.85 -44.00
N SER A 24 4.43 -20.75 -43.45
CA SER A 24 4.17 -20.83 -42.01
C SER A 24 5.49 -21.08 -41.27
N ALA A 25 5.83 -20.18 -40.35
CA ALA A 25 6.95 -20.33 -39.45
C ALA A 25 6.65 -21.38 -38.37
N PRO A 26 7.63 -22.17 -37.90
CA PRO A 26 7.44 -23.04 -36.75
C PRO A 26 7.30 -22.18 -35.47
N ALA A 27 6.41 -22.61 -34.58
CA ALA A 27 6.13 -21.92 -33.32
C ALA A 27 7.41 -21.75 -32.48
N PRO A 28 7.61 -20.59 -31.82
CA PRO A 28 8.74 -20.40 -30.93
C PRO A 28 8.57 -21.28 -29.69
N ALA A 29 9.68 -21.90 -29.27
CA ALA A 29 9.79 -22.69 -28.06
C ALA A 29 9.17 -21.96 -26.86
N GLU A 30 8.23 -22.62 -26.18
CA GLU A 30 7.69 -22.16 -24.90
C GLU A 30 8.85 -21.95 -23.93
N ARG A 31 8.95 -20.72 -23.42
CA ARG A 31 9.91 -20.39 -22.35
C ARG A 31 9.53 -21.22 -21.12
N PRO A 32 10.50 -21.76 -20.37
CA PRO A 32 10.21 -22.38 -19.08
C PRO A 32 9.49 -21.38 -18.19
N LEU A 33 8.29 -21.74 -17.72
CA LEU A 33 7.60 -20.99 -16.69
C LEU A 33 8.50 -20.93 -15.44
N PRO A 34 8.60 -19.76 -14.76
CA PRO A 34 9.37 -19.67 -13.53
C PRO A 34 8.72 -20.54 -12.44
N ASN A 35 9.55 -21.36 -11.81
CA ASN A 35 9.22 -22.22 -10.67
C ASN A 35 8.55 -21.39 -9.54
N PRO A 36 7.37 -21.77 -9.00
CA PRO A 36 6.66 -20.95 -8.02
C PRO A 36 7.31 -20.90 -6.63
N GLU A 37 8.36 -21.67 -6.36
CA GLU A 37 9.00 -21.75 -5.04
C GLU A 37 9.86 -20.54 -4.67
N GLY A 38 10.22 -19.67 -5.64
CA GLY A 38 11.04 -18.48 -5.41
C GLY A 38 10.27 -17.16 -5.24
N LEU A 39 8.96 -17.14 -5.52
CA LEU A 39 8.17 -15.91 -5.67
C LEU A 39 7.62 -15.35 -4.35
N GLU A 40 7.69 -16.11 -3.25
CA GLU A 40 7.23 -15.66 -1.92
C GLU A 40 8.14 -14.57 -1.33
N SER A 41 9.40 -14.49 -1.77
CA SER A 41 10.37 -13.52 -1.28
C SER A 41 10.35 -12.19 -2.04
N ASP A 42 9.63 -12.14 -3.15
CA ASP A 42 9.54 -10.97 -4.01
C ASP A 42 8.26 -10.18 -3.68
N PHE A 43 8.41 -8.92 -3.29
CA PHE A 43 7.29 -8.08 -2.88
C PHE A 43 7.58 -6.60 -3.13
N LEU A 44 6.58 -5.74 -2.98
CA LEU A 44 6.77 -4.29 -2.92
C LEU A 44 6.87 -3.82 -1.47
N ALA A 45 7.92 -3.10 -1.15
CA ALA A 45 8.04 -2.39 0.12
C ALA A 45 7.47 -0.98 0.00
N VAL A 46 6.57 -0.60 0.91
CA VAL A 46 6.04 0.77 0.99
C VAL A 46 7.08 1.69 1.62
N LEU A 47 7.51 2.71 0.87
CA LEU A 47 8.56 3.65 1.28
C LEU A 47 8.05 4.78 2.16
N SER A 48 6.77 5.15 2.02
CA SER A 48 6.15 6.24 2.77
C SER A 48 4.65 5.99 2.88
N ASP A 49 4.05 6.51 3.95
CA ASP A 49 2.61 6.40 4.19
C ASP A 49 1.83 6.96 2.99
N TYR A 50 0.89 6.17 2.48
CA TYR A 50 0.10 6.54 1.32
C TYR A 50 -1.40 6.25 1.54
N PRO A 51 -2.29 7.23 1.28
CA PRO A 51 -1.99 8.64 1.03
C PRO A 51 -1.27 9.31 2.21
N SER A 52 -0.70 10.50 2.01
CA SER A 52 -0.06 11.23 3.11
C SER A 52 -1.06 11.42 4.27
N PRO A 53 -0.63 11.25 5.53
CA PRO A 53 -1.50 11.45 6.70
C PRO A 53 -2.21 12.82 6.73
N ASP A 54 -1.63 13.83 6.07
CA ASP A 54 -2.20 15.17 5.95
C ASP A 54 -3.45 15.24 5.06
N ILE A 55 -3.60 14.27 4.14
CA ILE A 55 -4.71 14.20 3.19
C ILE A 55 -5.80 13.29 3.72
N SER A 56 -5.42 12.09 4.15
CA SER A 56 -6.33 11.08 4.68
C SER A 56 -5.58 10.04 5.51
N PRO A 57 -6.28 9.23 6.31
CA PRO A 57 -5.67 8.08 6.97
C PRO A 57 -4.98 7.17 5.94
N PRO A 58 -3.70 6.79 6.14
CA PRO A 58 -2.96 6.03 5.16
C PRO A 58 -3.56 4.64 4.97
N ILE A 59 -3.74 4.26 3.72
CA ILE A 59 -4.20 2.94 3.30
C ILE A 59 -3.05 1.94 3.42
N PHE A 60 -1.86 2.37 2.99
CA PHE A 60 -0.61 1.64 3.09
C PHE A 60 0.35 2.40 3.99
N ARG A 61 0.92 1.71 4.97
CA ARG A 61 1.91 2.29 5.89
C ARG A 61 3.33 1.99 5.43
N ARG A 62 4.24 2.90 5.73
CA ARG A 62 5.68 2.70 5.53
C ARG A 62 6.13 1.38 6.16
N GLY A 63 6.87 0.59 5.38
CA GLY A 63 7.36 -0.73 5.78
C GLY A 63 6.36 -1.88 5.56
N GLU A 64 5.13 -1.61 5.11
CA GLU A 64 4.24 -2.69 4.69
C GLU A 64 4.75 -3.38 3.43
N LYS A 65 4.45 -4.69 3.35
CA LYS A 65 4.71 -5.51 2.18
C LYS A 65 3.45 -5.62 1.35
N LEU A 66 3.56 -5.34 0.06
CA LEU A 66 2.47 -5.48 -0.88
C LEU A 66 2.80 -6.53 -1.93
N ARG A 67 1.78 -7.26 -2.38
CA ARG A 67 1.84 -8.11 -3.57
C ARG A 67 1.30 -7.33 -4.76
N VAL A 68 2.03 -7.34 -5.86
CA VAL A 68 1.63 -6.68 -7.11
C VAL A 68 0.47 -7.44 -7.73
N ILE A 69 -0.57 -6.71 -8.12
CA ILE A 69 -1.69 -7.22 -8.93
C ILE A 69 -1.53 -6.75 -10.37
N SER A 70 -1.21 -5.47 -10.57
CA SER A 70 -1.07 -4.87 -11.90
C SER A 70 -0.07 -3.71 -11.85
N ASP A 71 0.67 -3.53 -12.94
CA ASP A 71 1.62 -2.44 -13.18
C ASP A 71 1.09 -1.59 -14.34
N GLU A 72 0.55 -0.41 -14.03
CA GLU A 72 0.04 0.55 -15.01
C GLU A 72 1.04 1.69 -15.28
N GLY A 73 2.33 1.37 -15.40
CA GLY A 73 3.33 2.28 -15.97
C GLY A 73 3.55 3.57 -15.15
N GLY A 74 3.34 3.49 -13.83
CA GLY A 74 3.50 4.61 -12.89
C GLY A 74 2.60 4.50 -11.68
N TRP A 75 1.46 3.83 -11.85
CA TRP A 75 0.57 3.40 -10.77
C TRP A 75 0.60 1.89 -10.66
N TRP A 76 0.56 1.41 -9.42
CA TRP A 76 0.60 -0.01 -9.12
C TRP A 76 -0.68 -0.36 -8.38
N LYS A 77 -1.40 -1.35 -8.89
CA LYS A 77 -2.47 -1.99 -8.13
C LYS A 77 -1.83 -3.07 -7.26
N ALA A 78 -1.99 -2.97 -5.95
CA ALA A 78 -1.35 -3.90 -5.03
C ALA A 78 -2.26 -4.25 -3.85
N ILE A 79 -2.03 -5.43 -3.26
CA ILE A 79 -2.69 -5.89 -2.05
C ILE A 79 -1.69 -5.98 -0.90
N SER A 80 -2.04 -5.39 0.24
CA SER A 80 -1.22 -5.45 1.46
C SER A 80 -1.23 -6.86 2.04
N LEU A 81 -0.05 -7.43 2.25
CA LEU A 81 0.09 -8.78 2.82
C LEU A 81 -0.27 -8.83 4.31
N SER A 82 -0.22 -7.68 5.00
CA SER A 82 -0.57 -7.57 6.42
C SER A 82 -2.07 -7.32 6.63
N THR A 83 -2.68 -6.47 5.81
CA THR A 83 -4.08 -6.05 6.00
C THR A 83 -5.07 -6.68 5.03
N GLY A 84 -4.59 -7.32 3.95
CA GLY A 84 -5.44 -7.85 2.87
C GLY A 84 -6.14 -6.78 2.05
N ARG A 85 -5.80 -5.50 2.21
CA ARG A 85 -6.44 -4.39 1.50
C ARG A 85 -5.82 -4.21 0.12
N GLU A 86 -6.67 -4.17 -0.90
CA GLU A 86 -6.30 -3.86 -2.27
C GLU A 86 -6.51 -2.37 -2.56
N SER A 87 -5.51 -1.70 -3.11
CA SER A 87 -5.58 -0.29 -3.51
C SER A 87 -4.47 0.07 -4.50
N TYR A 88 -4.61 1.24 -5.12
CA TYR A 88 -3.59 1.81 -5.98
C TYR A 88 -2.56 2.60 -5.17
N ILE A 89 -1.30 2.49 -5.56
CA ILE A 89 -0.18 3.24 -4.99
C ILE A 89 0.75 3.74 -6.11
N PRO A 90 1.23 4.99 -6.07
CA PRO A 90 2.22 5.48 -7.03
C PRO A 90 3.52 4.67 -6.93
N GLY A 91 4.15 4.42 -8.08
CA GLY A 91 5.44 3.72 -8.16
C GLY A 91 6.55 4.38 -7.33
N ILE A 92 6.52 5.71 -7.19
CA ILE A 92 7.50 6.46 -6.37
C ILE A 92 7.38 6.20 -4.86
N CYS A 93 6.23 5.69 -4.40
CA CYS A 93 5.99 5.37 -3.00
C CYS A 93 6.37 3.93 -2.65
N VAL A 94 6.83 3.13 -3.62
CA VAL A 94 7.16 1.71 -3.44
C VAL A 94 8.54 1.38 -4.00
N ALA A 95 9.18 0.36 -3.44
CA ALA A 95 10.38 -0.25 -4.00
C ALA A 95 10.13 -1.74 -4.25
N ARG A 96 10.69 -2.28 -5.34
CA ARG A 96 10.67 -3.72 -5.60
C ARG A 96 11.71 -4.38 -4.70
N VAL A 97 11.32 -5.46 -4.04
CA VAL A 97 12.21 -6.25 -3.19
C VAL A 97 12.34 -7.63 -3.80
N TYR A 98 13.57 -8.07 -4.00
CA TYR A 98 13.92 -9.42 -4.45
C TYR A 98 14.65 -10.17 -3.35
N HIS A 99 14.41 -11.48 -3.25
CA HIS A 99 15.03 -12.35 -2.23
C HIS A 99 14.83 -11.87 -0.78
N GLY A 100 13.88 -10.96 -0.54
CA GLY A 100 13.61 -10.33 0.76
C GLY A 100 14.61 -9.27 1.24
N TRP A 101 15.75 -9.07 0.57
CA TRP A 101 16.81 -8.13 1.01
C TRP A 101 17.37 -7.22 -0.08
N LEU A 102 17.08 -7.47 -1.35
CA LEU A 102 17.55 -6.66 -2.48
C LEU A 102 16.46 -5.68 -2.91
N PHE A 103 16.68 -4.39 -2.70
CA PHE A 103 15.73 -3.32 -2.98
C PHE A 103 16.12 -2.57 -4.27
N GLU A 104 15.21 -2.50 -5.22
CA GLU A 104 15.31 -1.71 -6.45
C GLU A 104 14.41 -0.46 -6.34
N GLY A 105 14.96 0.71 -6.71
CA GLY A 105 14.25 1.99 -6.59
C GLY A 105 14.22 2.56 -5.17
N LEU A 106 15.16 2.15 -4.30
CA LEU A 106 15.27 2.64 -2.93
C LEU A 106 16.47 3.59 -2.75
N GLY A 107 16.17 4.87 -2.55
CA GLY A 107 17.15 5.89 -2.19
C GLY A 107 17.78 5.69 -0.80
N ARG A 108 18.89 6.41 -0.55
CA ARG A 108 19.63 6.34 0.72
C ARG A 108 18.74 6.73 1.91
N ASP A 109 18.03 7.85 1.80
CA ASP A 109 17.26 8.41 2.91
C ASP A 109 16.09 7.49 3.30
N LYS A 110 15.41 6.93 2.30
CA LYS A 110 14.34 5.94 2.52
C LYS A 110 14.85 4.63 3.10
N ALA A 111 16.05 4.17 2.72
CA ALA A 111 16.68 3.03 3.36
C ALA A 111 16.96 3.29 4.85
N GLU A 112 17.39 4.50 5.20
CA GLU A 112 17.60 4.88 6.61
C GLU A 112 16.28 4.93 7.38
N GLU A 113 15.22 5.50 6.80
CA GLU A 113 13.87 5.51 7.41
C GLU A 113 13.36 4.08 7.69
N LEU A 114 13.47 3.18 6.71
CA LEU A 114 13.01 1.78 6.85
C LEU A 114 13.82 0.99 7.88
N LEU A 115 15.15 1.15 7.89
CA LEU A 115 16.03 0.50 8.88
C LEU A 115 15.94 1.12 10.28
N GLN A 116 15.27 2.26 10.44
CA GLN A 116 15.03 2.89 11.74
C GLN A 116 13.63 2.61 12.28
N LEU A 117 12.79 1.87 11.53
CA LEU A 117 11.49 1.42 12.02
C LEU A 117 11.66 0.61 13.33
N PRO A 118 10.72 0.74 14.28
CA PRO A 118 10.82 0.11 15.61
C PRO A 118 10.92 -1.42 15.56
N ASP A 119 10.43 -2.05 14.49
CA ASP A 119 10.46 -3.51 14.31
C ASP A 119 11.82 -4.04 13.84
N THR A 120 12.76 -3.16 13.49
CA THR A 120 14.11 -3.53 13.03
C THR A 120 15.09 -3.62 14.20
N LYS A 121 15.98 -4.61 14.13
CA LYS A 121 16.96 -4.89 15.18
C LYS A 121 18.36 -4.49 14.72
N VAL A 122 19.31 -4.45 15.66
CA VAL A 122 20.73 -4.30 15.30
C VAL A 122 21.16 -5.48 14.43
N GLY A 123 21.92 -5.19 13.38
CA GLY A 123 22.29 -6.15 12.34
C GLY A 123 21.26 -6.30 11.23
N SER A 124 20.07 -5.68 11.35
CA SER A 124 19.11 -5.69 10.24
C SER A 124 19.69 -4.97 9.03
N PHE A 125 19.49 -5.51 7.84
CA PHE A 125 20.19 -5.04 6.65
C PHE A 125 19.33 -5.05 5.40
N MET A 126 19.79 -4.34 4.38
CA MET A 126 19.27 -4.39 3.01
C MET A 126 20.36 -4.03 2.02
N ILE A 127 20.27 -4.57 0.82
CA ILE A 127 21.10 -4.14 -0.32
C ILE A 127 20.20 -3.31 -1.23
N ARG A 128 20.60 -2.08 -1.53
CA ARG A 128 19.90 -1.21 -2.47
C ARG A 128 20.68 -1.08 -3.76
N GLU A 129 19.99 -1.14 -4.90
CA GLU A 129 20.54 -0.76 -6.19
C GLU A 129 20.53 0.76 -6.33
N SER A 130 21.59 1.33 -6.94
CA SER A 130 21.68 2.76 -7.20
C SER A 130 20.67 3.19 -8.27
N GLU A 131 19.82 4.15 -7.95
CA GLU A 131 18.82 4.72 -8.89
C GLU A 131 19.46 5.29 -10.16
N THR A 132 20.65 5.87 -10.04
CA THR A 132 21.35 6.53 -11.15
C THR A 132 22.15 5.61 -12.06
N LYS A 133 22.56 4.43 -11.58
CA LYS A 133 23.46 3.53 -12.30
C LYS A 133 23.17 2.08 -11.93
N LYS A 134 22.58 1.35 -12.87
CA LYS A 134 22.38 -0.09 -12.73
C LYS A 134 23.71 -0.81 -12.53
N GLY A 135 23.72 -1.81 -11.64
CA GLY A 135 24.92 -2.57 -11.29
C GLY A 135 25.81 -1.96 -10.20
N PHE A 136 25.44 -0.82 -9.62
CA PHE A 136 26.05 -0.30 -8.39
C PHE A 136 25.14 -0.61 -7.21
N TYR A 137 25.68 -1.33 -6.23
CA TYR A 137 24.92 -1.72 -5.04
C TYR A 137 25.49 -1.05 -3.80
N SER A 138 24.64 -0.88 -2.79
CA SER A 138 25.05 -0.41 -1.46
C SER A 138 24.37 -1.24 -0.39
N LEU A 139 25.17 -1.78 0.52
CA LEU A 139 24.69 -2.48 1.70
C LEU A 139 24.41 -1.45 2.80
N SER A 140 23.18 -1.43 3.31
CA SER A 140 22.75 -0.57 4.41
C SER A 140 22.48 -1.44 5.63
N VAL A 141 23.13 -1.15 6.76
CA VAL A 141 23.08 -1.97 7.98
C VAL A 141 22.64 -1.13 9.18
N ARG A 142 21.67 -1.63 9.94
CA ARG A 142 21.18 -1.04 11.18
C ARG A 142 22.15 -1.33 12.33
N HIS A 143 22.73 -0.28 12.88
CA HIS A 143 23.48 -0.31 14.14
C HIS A 143 22.94 0.83 15.05
N ARG A 144 23.80 1.55 15.79
CA ARG A 144 23.40 2.80 16.48
C ARG A 144 22.86 3.85 15.50
N GLN A 145 23.55 4.00 14.38
CA GLN A 145 23.13 4.74 13.20
C GLN A 145 23.25 3.80 12.00
N VAL A 146 22.47 4.06 10.96
CA VAL A 146 22.55 3.25 9.74
C VAL A 146 23.91 3.48 9.07
N LYS A 147 24.63 2.39 8.79
CA LYS A 147 25.91 2.43 8.08
C LYS A 147 25.71 1.95 6.65
N HIS A 148 26.37 2.62 5.72
CA HIS A 148 26.28 2.33 4.29
C HIS A 148 27.65 1.90 3.79
N TYR A 149 27.70 0.74 3.16
CA TYR A 149 28.89 0.17 2.53
C TYR A 149 28.66 0.09 1.03
N ARG A 150 29.64 0.59 0.27
CA ARG A 150 29.58 0.51 -1.19
C ARG A 150 30.00 -0.89 -1.63
N ILE A 151 29.16 -1.54 -2.42
CA ILE A 151 29.50 -2.81 -3.06
C ILE A 151 30.00 -2.47 -4.46
N PHE A 152 31.22 -2.90 -4.76
CA PHE A 152 31.85 -2.76 -6.06
C PHE A 152 31.68 -4.04 -6.85
N ARG A 153 31.59 -3.90 -8.18
CA ARG A 153 31.53 -5.00 -9.13
C ARG A 153 32.81 -5.00 -9.96
N LEU A 154 33.51 -6.12 -10.01
CA LEU A 154 34.69 -6.33 -10.85
C LEU A 154 34.28 -6.63 -12.31
N PRO A 155 35.21 -6.49 -13.27
CA PRO A 155 34.98 -6.86 -14.68
C PRO A 155 34.60 -8.33 -14.90
N ASN A 156 35.00 -9.23 -14.00
CA ASN A 156 34.62 -10.65 -14.01
C ASN A 156 33.24 -10.91 -13.38
N ASN A 157 32.45 -9.86 -13.11
CA ASN A 157 31.14 -9.88 -12.46
C ASN A 157 31.12 -10.25 -10.97
N TRP A 158 32.27 -10.33 -10.31
CA TRP A 158 32.33 -10.59 -8.87
C TRP A 158 32.07 -9.32 -8.06
N TYR A 159 31.58 -9.49 -6.84
CA TYR A 159 31.22 -8.42 -5.92
C TYR A 159 32.18 -8.34 -4.74
N TYR A 160 32.43 -7.14 -4.24
CA TYR A 160 33.21 -6.94 -3.02
C TYR A 160 32.85 -5.64 -2.29
N ILE A 161 33.10 -5.63 -0.98
CA ILE A 161 33.11 -4.41 -0.15
C ILE A 161 34.58 -4.08 0.19
N SER A 162 35.31 -5.09 0.66
CA SER A 162 36.76 -5.02 0.90
C SER A 162 37.49 -5.76 -0.23
N PRO A 163 38.52 -5.19 -0.87
CA PRO A 163 39.25 -5.84 -1.96
C PRO A 163 39.88 -7.20 -1.60
N ARG A 164 40.01 -7.49 -0.29
CA ARG A 164 40.57 -8.75 0.22
C ARG A 164 39.59 -9.92 0.09
N LEU A 165 38.30 -9.64 -0.09
CA LEU A 165 37.24 -10.63 -0.06
C LEU A 165 36.25 -10.37 -1.19
N THR A 166 36.17 -11.32 -2.12
CA THR A 166 35.38 -11.22 -3.34
C THR A 166 34.38 -12.38 -3.42
N PHE A 167 33.22 -12.12 -4.01
CA PHE A 167 32.09 -13.04 -4.06
C PHE A 167 31.55 -13.17 -5.48
N GLN A 168 31.01 -14.33 -5.84
CA GLN A 168 30.49 -14.57 -7.19
C GLN A 168 29.09 -13.96 -7.39
N CYS A 169 28.28 -13.92 -6.33
CA CYS A 169 26.97 -13.28 -6.31
C CYS A 169 26.75 -12.48 -5.01
N LEU A 170 25.66 -11.71 -4.97
CA LEU A 170 25.27 -10.94 -3.77
C LEU A 170 24.80 -11.83 -2.63
N GLU A 171 24.25 -13.00 -2.93
CA GLU A 171 23.80 -13.97 -1.92
C GLU A 171 24.99 -14.52 -1.12
N ASP A 172 26.08 -14.93 -1.79
CA ASP A 172 27.33 -15.34 -1.14
C ASP A 172 27.89 -14.25 -0.23
N LEU A 173 27.83 -12.98 -0.69
CA LEU A 173 28.25 -11.82 0.09
C LEU A 173 27.41 -11.70 1.36
N VAL A 174 26.08 -11.81 1.26
CA VAL A 174 25.17 -11.72 2.41
C VAL A 174 25.42 -12.88 3.37
N ASN A 175 25.55 -14.11 2.87
CA ASN A 175 25.79 -15.30 3.68
C ASN A 175 27.09 -15.16 4.49
N HIS A 176 28.19 -14.74 3.85
CA HIS A 176 29.46 -14.51 4.54
C HIS A 176 29.34 -13.47 5.67
N TYR A 177 28.75 -12.30 5.36
CA TYR A 177 28.63 -11.23 6.34
C TYR A 177 27.57 -11.51 7.42
N SER A 178 26.74 -12.54 7.25
CA SER A 178 25.84 -13.04 8.29
C SER A 178 26.56 -13.87 9.36
N GLU A 179 27.65 -14.55 8.99
CA GLU A 179 28.47 -15.34 9.91
C GLU A 179 29.55 -14.49 10.57
N VAL A 180 30.22 -13.63 9.78
CA VAL A 180 31.39 -12.85 10.23
C VAL A 180 31.32 -11.41 9.74
N ALA A 181 31.61 -10.44 10.61
CA ALA A 181 31.52 -9.02 10.25
C ALA A 181 32.62 -8.56 9.28
N ASP A 182 33.85 -9.09 9.38
CA ASP A 182 34.98 -8.84 8.46
C ASP A 182 35.17 -7.38 8.00
N GLY A 183 35.07 -6.44 8.95
CA GLY A 183 35.23 -5.00 8.72
C GLY A 183 33.91 -4.22 8.58
N LEU A 184 32.77 -4.90 8.59
CA LEU A 184 31.47 -4.26 8.84
C LEU A 184 31.30 -3.89 10.32
N CYS A 185 30.32 -3.02 10.60
CA CYS A 185 30.03 -2.55 11.95
C CYS A 185 29.47 -3.66 12.86
N CYS A 186 28.79 -4.65 12.27
CA CYS A 186 28.26 -5.84 12.94
C CYS A 186 27.95 -6.91 11.89
N VAL A 187 27.68 -8.14 12.35
CA VAL A 187 27.17 -9.21 11.50
C VAL A 187 25.75 -8.89 10.99
N LEU A 188 25.43 -9.38 9.80
CA LEU A 188 24.09 -9.27 9.21
C LEU A 188 23.17 -10.29 9.89
N THR A 189 22.07 -9.83 10.49
CA THR A 189 21.18 -10.71 11.26
C THR A 189 19.93 -11.06 10.48
N THR A 190 19.11 -10.06 10.15
CA THR A 190 17.83 -10.28 9.48
C THR A 190 17.64 -9.27 8.36
N PRO A 191 17.06 -9.67 7.22
CA PRO A 191 16.77 -8.72 6.16
C PRO A 191 15.72 -7.70 6.61
N CYS A 192 15.77 -6.48 6.12
CA CYS A 192 14.81 -5.45 6.49
C CYS A 192 13.40 -5.89 6.11
N LEU A 193 12.41 -5.51 6.92
CA LEU A 193 11.02 -5.92 6.75
C LEU A 193 10.79 -7.43 6.87
N THR A 194 11.75 -8.22 7.39
CA THR A 194 11.56 -9.66 7.68
C THR A 194 10.27 -9.99 8.47
N GLN A 195 9.76 -9.06 9.27
CA GLN A 195 8.63 -9.27 10.17
C GLN A 195 7.41 -8.42 9.78
N SER A 196 6.36 -9.09 9.30
CA SER A 196 4.97 -8.63 9.46
C SER A 196 4.07 -9.84 9.58
N THR A 197 4.25 -10.57 10.68
CA THR A 197 3.21 -11.43 11.25
C THR A 197 3.27 -11.28 12.75
N ALA A 198 3.23 -10.03 13.22
CA ALA A 198 2.60 -9.82 14.51
C ALA A 198 1.10 -10.04 14.27
N ALA A 199 0.65 -11.29 14.45
CA ALA A 199 -0.70 -11.49 14.93
C ALA A 199 -0.87 -10.50 16.09
N PRO A 200 -1.95 -9.71 16.15
CA PRO A 200 -2.16 -8.87 17.30
C PRO A 200 -2.20 -9.83 18.49
N ALA A 201 -1.15 -9.81 19.32
CA ALA A 201 -1.23 -10.31 20.66
C ALA A 201 -2.27 -9.39 21.32
N VAL A 202 -3.52 -9.82 21.22
CA VAL A 202 -4.59 -9.40 22.11
C VAL A 202 -4.09 -9.79 23.48
N ARG A 203 -3.33 -8.89 24.10
CA ARG A 203 -3.20 -8.87 25.55
C ARG A 203 -4.61 -8.63 26.04
N ALA A 204 -5.28 -9.73 26.35
CA ALA A 204 -6.49 -9.72 27.15
C ALA A 204 -6.11 -9.21 28.53
N SER A 205 -5.97 -7.90 28.67
CA SER A 205 -5.95 -7.23 29.95
C SER A 205 -7.12 -6.26 29.97
N ASN A 206 -8.08 -6.63 30.81
CA ASN A 206 -9.25 -5.90 31.26
C ASN A 206 -10.44 -6.03 30.30
N SER A 207 -11.25 -7.06 30.57
CA SER A 207 -12.64 -7.12 30.15
C SER A 207 -13.31 -5.76 30.42
N PRO A 208 -13.85 -5.06 29.41
CA PRO A 208 -14.81 -4.01 29.71
C PRO A 208 -15.99 -4.71 30.39
N VAL A 209 -16.49 -4.13 31.48
CA VAL A 209 -17.71 -4.59 32.16
C VAL A 209 -18.81 -4.69 31.11
N THR A 210 -19.11 -5.91 30.67
CA THR A 210 -20.23 -6.18 29.78
C THR A 210 -21.49 -5.98 30.61
N LEU A 211 -22.20 -4.90 30.31
CA LEU A 211 -23.57 -4.73 30.78
C LEU A 211 -24.35 -5.94 30.27
N ARG A 212 -24.77 -6.79 31.21
CA ARG A 212 -25.41 -8.08 30.97
C ARG A 212 -26.72 -7.84 30.23
N GLN A 213 -26.69 -7.87 28.89
CA GLN A 213 -27.92 -7.89 28.10
C GLN A 213 -28.66 -9.19 28.41
N LYS A 214 -29.76 -9.05 29.13
CA LYS A 214 -30.70 -10.13 29.38
C LYS A 214 -31.29 -10.53 28.03
N THR A 215 -30.96 -11.73 27.57
CA THR A 215 -31.41 -12.28 26.29
C THR A 215 -32.92 -12.31 26.24
N VAL A 216 -33.53 -11.51 25.38
CA VAL A 216 -34.97 -11.53 25.13
C VAL A 216 -35.25 -12.74 24.24
N ASP A 217 -35.87 -13.76 24.84
CA ASP A 217 -36.26 -15.01 24.17
C ASP A 217 -37.61 -14.82 23.45
N TRP A 218 -37.55 -14.51 22.15
CA TRP A 218 -38.72 -14.23 21.30
C TRP A 218 -39.62 -15.46 21.07
N ARG A 219 -39.18 -16.68 21.39
CA ARG A 219 -39.98 -17.92 21.24
C ARG A 219 -41.05 -18.11 22.31
N ARG A 220 -41.10 -17.31 23.38
CA ARG A 220 -42.11 -17.45 24.45
C ARG A 220 -43.39 -16.62 24.23
N MET A 221 -43.49 -15.86 23.13
CA MET A 221 -44.62 -14.96 22.86
C MET A 221 -45.67 -15.49 21.89
N SER A 222 -45.56 -16.72 21.40
CA SER A 222 -46.60 -17.34 20.57
C SER A 222 -47.23 -18.52 21.29
N ARG A 223 -48.12 -18.22 22.22
CA ARG A 223 -49.30 -19.02 22.58
C ARG A 223 -49.97 -18.41 23.80
N LEU A 224 -50.88 -17.47 23.56
CA LEU A 224 -52.15 -17.36 24.27
C LEU A 224 -53.10 -16.56 23.36
N HIS A 225 -53.83 -17.28 22.53
CA HIS A 225 -55.12 -16.82 22.07
C HIS A 225 -56.12 -17.94 22.34
N GLU A 226 -57.05 -17.71 23.25
CA GLU A 226 -58.41 -18.24 23.15
C GLU A 226 -59.36 -17.44 24.07
N ASN A 227 -60.05 -16.47 23.43
CA ASN A 227 -61.47 -16.06 23.56
C ASN A 227 -62.12 -15.66 24.91
N PRO A 228 -63.26 -14.93 24.88
CA PRO A 228 -63.61 -13.70 24.13
C PRO A 228 -64.29 -12.65 25.05
N GLU A 229 -64.77 -11.56 24.46
CA GLU A 229 -65.65 -10.48 25.00
C GLU A 229 -64.98 -9.20 25.51
N GLY A 230 -65.40 -8.08 24.90
CA GLY A 230 -65.44 -6.77 25.57
C GLY A 230 -64.45 -5.70 25.11
N THR A 231 -64.83 -4.97 24.05
CA THR A 231 -64.57 -3.51 23.88
C THR A 231 -63.12 -3.04 23.55
N GLU A 232 -62.87 -2.95 22.24
CA GLU A 232 -62.34 -1.77 21.52
C GLU A 232 -61.21 -0.93 22.16
N ASN A 233 -59.97 -1.15 21.68
CA ASN A 233 -58.91 -0.14 21.57
C ASN A 233 -57.86 -0.65 20.53
N PRO A 234 -57.57 0.07 19.44
CA PRO A 234 -56.53 -0.34 18.51
C PRO A 234 -55.17 0.09 19.06
N LEU A 235 -54.24 -0.86 19.17
CA LEU A 235 -52.82 -0.71 19.57
C LEU A 235 -52.54 -0.67 21.08
N GLY A 236 -52.92 -1.73 21.79
CA GLY A 236 -52.39 -2.05 23.11
C GLY A 236 -50.96 -2.57 23.04
N VAL A 237 -49.98 -1.68 22.95
CA VAL A 237 -48.58 -2.01 23.25
C VAL A 237 -48.36 -1.68 24.72
N ASP A 238 -47.97 -2.68 25.53
CA ASP A 238 -47.70 -2.47 26.96
C ASP A 238 -46.52 -1.50 27.12
N GLU A 239 -46.87 -0.25 27.40
CA GLU A 239 -46.00 0.87 27.66
C GLU A 239 -44.94 0.53 28.71
N SER A 240 -45.23 -0.36 29.66
CA SER A 240 -44.37 -0.71 30.80
C SER A 240 -42.99 -1.28 30.44
N LEU A 241 -42.81 -1.78 29.21
CA LEU A 241 -41.57 -2.41 28.73
C LEU A 241 -40.48 -1.44 28.28
N PHE A 242 -40.80 -0.16 28.13
CA PHE A 242 -39.87 0.86 27.63
C PHE A 242 -39.39 1.77 28.76
N SER A 243 -38.10 2.15 28.74
CA SER A 243 -37.61 3.22 29.63
C SER A 243 -38.31 4.54 29.31
N TYR A 244 -38.55 5.37 30.33
CA TYR A 244 -39.23 6.68 30.18
C TYR A 244 -38.72 7.51 28.98
N GLY A 245 -37.40 7.64 28.81
CA GLY A 245 -36.84 8.39 27.69
C GLY A 245 -37.12 7.79 26.30
N LEU A 246 -37.24 6.47 26.21
CA LEU A 246 -37.60 5.80 24.95
C LEU A 246 -39.09 5.99 24.63
N ARG A 247 -39.96 6.00 25.65
CA ARG A 247 -41.38 6.32 25.47
C ARG A 247 -41.57 7.74 24.95
N GLU A 248 -40.92 8.71 25.58
CA GLU A 248 -40.97 10.12 25.15
C GLU A 248 -40.44 10.30 23.72
N SER A 249 -39.39 9.55 23.35
CA SER A 249 -38.83 9.58 21.99
C SER A 249 -39.79 8.99 20.95
N ILE A 250 -40.45 7.86 21.27
CA ILE A 250 -41.42 7.21 20.40
C ILE A 250 -42.68 8.09 20.26
N ALA A 251 -43.20 8.63 21.37
CA ALA A 251 -44.33 9.53 21.36
C ALA A 251 -44.04 10.80 20.53
N SER A 252 -42.86 11.40 20.71
CA SER A 252 -42.43 12.55 19.92
C SER A 252 -42.31 12.23 18.43
N TYR A 253 -41.80 11.05 18.08
CA TYR A 253 -41.70 10.65 16.67
C TYR A 253 -43.09 10.45 16.06
N LEU A 254 -43.98 9.74 16.75
CA LEU A 254 -45.34 9.50 16.29
C LEU A 254 -46.13 10.80 16.14
N SER A 255 -45.95 11.78 17.04
CA SER A 255 -46.55 13.12 16.87
C SER A 255 -45.99 13.91 15.69
N LEU A 256 -44.75 13.66 15.27
CA LEU A 256 -44.15 14.30 14.10
C LEU A 256 -44.53 13.59 12.79
N THR A 257 -44.88 12.32 12.85
CA THR A 257 -45.21 11.49 11.67
C THR A 257 -46.70 11.17 11.53
N SER A 258 -47.53 11.53 12.50
CA SER A 258 -48.99 11.43 12.38
C SER A 258 -49.50 12.56 11.48
N GLU A 259 -49.38 12.35 10.17
CA GLU A 259 -50.15 13.13 9.20
C GLU A 259 -51.58 12.59 9.16
N ASP A 260 -52.45 13.17 9.97
CA ASP A 260 -53.89 13.06 9.74
C ASP A 260 -54.30 14.06 8.66
N ASN A 261 -54.85 13.49 7.58
CA ASN A 261 -55.54 14.17 6.50
C ASN A 261 -56.69 15.02 7.04
N THR A 262 -56.45 16.29 7.32
CA THR A 262 -57.50 17.32 7.27
C THR A 262 -56.95 18.67 6.81
N SER A 263 -57.41 19.10 5.64
CA SER A 263 -57.42 20.48 5.16
C SER A 263 -57.80 21.46 6.27
N PHE A 264 -57.02 22.52 6.50
CA PHE A 264 -57.46 23.93 6.44
C PHE A 264 -56.30 24.90 6.72
N ASP A 265 -56.13 25.82 5.78
CA ASP A 265 -55.49 27.15 5.80
C ASP A 265 -54.86 27.66 7.11
N ARG A 266 -53.56 28.04 7.07
CA ARG A 266 -53.03 29.27 7.72
C ARG A 266 -51.56 29.58 7.39
N LYS A 267 -51.41 30.55 6.49
CA LYS A 267 -50.58 31.78 6.59
C LYS A 267 -49.15 31.68 7.16
N LYS A 268 -48.20 31.71 6.21
CA LYS A 268 -46.78 32.13 6.34
C LYS A 268 -46.57 33.29 7.32
N LYS A 269 -45.65 33.14 8.27
CA LYS A 269 -44.83 34.22 8.84
C LYS A 269 -43.39 33.74 9.02
N SER A 270 -42.52 34.10 8.08
CA SER A 270 -41.07 34.07 8.25
C SER A 270 -40.66 35.31 9.05
N VAL A 271 -40.01 35.12 10.20
CA VAL A 271 -39.35 36.20 10.95
C VAL A 271 -37.86 36.10 10.63
N SER A 272 -37.36 37.02 9.78
CA SER A 272 -35.93 37.24 9.59
C SER A 272 -35.47 38.41 10.47
N LEU A 273 -34.41 38.16 11.23
CA LEU A 273 -33.74 39.14 12.07
C LEU A 273 -32.86 40.03 11.19
N MET A 274 -33.19 41.31 11.07
CA MET A 274 -32.33 42.31 10.41
C MET A 274 -31.35 42.89 11.43
N TYR A 275 -30.05 42.83 11.15
CA TYR A 275 -29.05 43.70 11.77
C TYR A 275 -28.54 44.69 10.73
N GLY A 276 -28.75 45.97 11.02
CA GLY A 276 -28.39 47.08 10.13
C GLY A 276 -26.94 47.53 10.29
N GLY A 277 -26.40 48.03 9.18
CA GLY A 277 -25.63 49.27 9.12
C GLY A 277 -24.16 49.26 9.56
N SER A 278 -23.25 49.36 8.59
CA SER A 278 -22.43 50.58 8.45
C SER A 278 -21.58 50.55 7.18
N LYS A 279 -21.79 51.55 6.32
CA LYS A 279 -20.91 51.94 5.22
C LYS A 279 -19.72 52.72 5.77
N ARG A 280 -18.50 52.41 5.32
CA ARG A 280 -17.47 53.44 5.09
C ARG A 280 -16.75 53.14 3.76
N LYS A 281 -16.83 54.10 2.85
CA LYS A 281 -15.99 54.26 1.65
C LYS A 281 -14.68 54.93 2.09
N SER A 282 -13.54 54.51 1.54
CA SER A 282 -12.77 55.36 0.61
C SER A 282 -11.48 54.67 0.16
N SER A 283 -11.23 54.83 -1.14
CA SER A 283 -10.03 54.57 -1.92
C SER A 283 -8.72 55.10 -1.32
N PHE A 284 -7.57 54.52 -1.65
CA PHE A 284 -6.58 55.11 -2.57
C PHE A 284 -5.36 54.19 -2.79
N PHE A 285 -4.81 54.32 -4.01
CA PHE A 285 -3.63 53.71 -4.60
C PHE A 285 -2.33 53.89 -3.78
N SER A 286 -1.38 52.94 -3.90
CA SER A 286 -0.12 53.07 -4.65
C SER A 286 1.00 52.17 -4.09
N SER A 287 1.58 51.30 -4.94
CA SER A 287 3.01 50.86 -4.87
C SER A 287 3.91 52.03 -5.39
N PRO A 288 5.27 51.99 -5.46
CA PRO A 288 6.32 50.97 -5.19
C PRO A 288 7.50 51.64 -4.36
N PRO A 289 8.84 51.39 -4.50
CA PRO A 289 9.65 50.36 -5.18
C PRO A 289 10.86 49.76 -4.40
N TYR A 290 11.44 48.74 -5.03
CA TYR A 290 12.87 48.39 -5.18
C TYR A 290 13.94 49.32 -4.54
N PHE A 291 14.94 48.72 -3.88
CA PHE A 291 16.29 49.26 -3.76
C PHE A 291 17.32 48.12 -3.75
N GLU A 292 18.25 48.15 -4.70
CA GLU A 292 19.53 47.42 -4.75
C GLU A 292 20.59 48.25 -4.00
N ASP A 293 21.42 47.59 -3.21
CA ASP A 293 22.88 47.79 -3.13
C ASP A 293 23.51 46.51 -2.56
#